data_AF-A0A7Z8P2Q9-F1
#
_entry.id   AF-A0A7Z8P2Q9-F1
#
_cell.length_a   1.000
_cell.length_b   1.000
_cell.length_c   1.000
_cell.angle_alpha   90.00
_cell.angle_beta   90.00
_cell.angle_gamma   90.00
#
_symmetry.space_group_name_H-M   'P 1'
#
loop_
_entity.id
_entity.type
_entity.pdbx_description
1 polymer ?
#
loop_
_entity_poly.entity_id
_entity_poly.type
_entity_poly.pdbx_seq_one_letter_code
_entity_poly.pdbx_strand_id
1 'polypeptide(L)'
;MDITFFHFAALFFGLLTLYNLYSARRYGESYLPVVVGIMMLISLVLFIFLPWQYGYIAFLLTAMFSVAMYRKSCDIQKEKMKRFIGDSNDNDSLKLIDYFTGWKLLHRWNKKYGPKKASFINSAIMWIFGIVLAFLLSYIWPDTFENMRHSIFLIMTAVMIGFYWQNKRLLESLENGNPVKE
;
A
#
# COMPACT_ATOMS: atom_id res chain seq x y z
N MET A 1 -20.12 13.22 12.58
CA MET A 1 -18.77 12.82 12.15
C MET A 1 -17.89 14.04 12.29
N ASP A 2 -16.76 13.92 12.99
CA ASP A 2 -15.89 15.05 13.32
C ASP A 2 -15.25 15.63 12.05
N ILE A 3 -15.29 16.97 11.89
CA ILE A 3 -14.70 17.64 10.74
C ILE A 3 -13.18 17.49 10.71
N THR A 4 -12.53 17.30 11.86
CA THR A 4 -11.08 17.10 11.96
C THR A 4 -10.63 15.81 11.27
N PHE A 5 -11.47 14.76 11.27
CA PHE A 5 -11.22 13.53 10.53
C PHE A 5 -11.11 13.79 9.01
N PHE A 6 -12.03 14.59 8.47
CA PHE A 6 -12.01 14.95 7.04
C PHE A 6 -10.79 15.79 6.67
N HIS A 7 -10.38 16.73 7.53
CA HIS A 7 -9.16 17.50 7.32
C HIS A 7 -7.91 16.62 7.34
N PHE A 8 -7.82 15.68 8.30
CA PHE A 8 -6.73 14.72 8.36
C PHE A 8 -6.69 13.83 7.12
N ALA A 9 -7.84 13.30 6.68
CA ALA A 9 -7.94 12.51 5.46
C ALA A 9 -7.53 13.32 4.21
N ALA A 10 -7.94 14.58 4.12
CA ALA A 10 -7.60 15.47 3.01
C ALA A 10 -6.10 15.75 2.97
N LEU A 11 -5.50 16.03 4.13
CA LEU A 11 -4.07 16.21 4.27
C LEU A 11 -3.31 14.93 3.88
N PHE A 12 -3.74 13.78 4.36
CA PHE A 12 -3.14 12.49 4.06
C PHE A 12 -3.17 12.18 2.56
N PHE A 13 -4.34 12.23 1.91
CA PHE A 13 -4.46 11.95 0.48
C PHE A 13 -3.75 13.01 -0.38
N GLY A 14 -3.76 14.28 0.04
CA GLY A 14 -3.04 15.36 -0.61
C GLY A 14 -1.53 15.11 -0.59
N LEU A 15 -0.95 14.86 0.58
CA LEU A 15 0.47 14.58 0.75
C LEU A 15 0.88 13.29 0.01
N LEU A 16 0.07 12.23 0.07
CA LEU A 16 0.34 10.98 -0.64
C LEU A 16 0.36 11.19 -2.17
N THR A 17 -0.59 11.98 -2.69
CA THR A 17 -0.65 12.31 -4.12
C THR A 17 0.56 13.14 -4.54
N LEU A 18 0.96 14.13 -3.74
CA LEU A 18 2.16 14.93 -3.99
C LEU A 18 3.44 14.09 -3.94
N TYR A 19 3.57 13.19 -2.97
CA TYR A 19 4.69 12.26 -2.88
C TYR A 19 4.76 11.37 -4.11
N ASN A 20 3.64 10.76 -4.52
CA ASN A 20 3.59 9.92 -5.71
C ASN A 20 3.91 10.71 -6.98
N LEU A 21 3.48 11.97 -7.07
CA LEU A 21 3.78 12.86 -8.19
C LEU A 21 5.27 13.21 -8.25
N TYR A 22 5.83 13.58 -7.09
CA TYR A 22 7.27 13.82 -6.96
C TYR A 22 8.05 12.57 -7.35
N SER A 23 7.64 11.39 -6.87
CA SER A 23 8.31 10.12 -7.16
C SER A 23 8.24 9.75 -8.65
N ALA A 24 7.07 9.91 -9.27
CA ALA A 24 6.89 9.70 -10.71
C ALA A 24 7.79 10.62 -11.54
N ARG A 25 7.89 11.90 -11.14
CA ARG A 25 8.70 12.88 -11.87
C ARG A 25 10.20 12.71 -11.65
N ARG A 26 10.62 12.39 -10.42
CA ARG A 26 12.04 12.32 -10.03
C ARG A 26 12.67 10.97 -10.36
N TYR A 27 11.94 9.88 -10.18
CA TYR A 27 12.45 8.50 -10.32
C TYR A 27 11.87 7.76 -11.53
N GLY A 28 11.12 8.45 -12.39
CA GLY A 28 10.50 7.86 -13.59
C GLY A 28 9.49 6.77 -13.26
N GLU A 29 8.84 6.86 -12.10
CA GLU A 29 7.81 5.90 -11.71
C GLU A 29 6.50 6.17 -12.43
N SER A 30 5.62 5.16 -12.45
CA SER A 30 4.30 5.30 -13.06
C SER A 30 3.47 6.38 -12.37
N TYR A 31 2.72 7.15 -13.18
CA TYR A 31 1.73 8.12 -12.69
C TYR A 31 0.42 7.46 -12.21
N LEU A 32 0.27 6.13 -12.34
CA LEU A 32 -0.95 5.43 -11.92
C LEU A 32 -1.31 5.68 -10.44
N PRO A 33 -0.38 5.64 -9.47
CA PRO A 33 -0.68 5.95 -8.07
C PRO A 33 -1.07 7.42 -7.86
N VAL A 34 -0.60 8.34 -8.71
CA VAL A 34 -1.00 9.76 -8.68
C VAL A 34 -2.45 9.91 -9.11
N VAL A 35 -2.84 9.25 -10.21
CA VAL A 35 -4.23 9.26 -10.70
C VAL A 35 -5.18 8.71 -9.63
N VAL A 36 -4.84 7.57 -9.02
CA VAL A 36 -5.64 6.99 -7.92
C VAL A 36 -5.71 7.96 -6.73
N GLY A 37 -4.59 8.59 -6.36
CA GLY A 37 -4.56 9.58 -5.28
C GLY A 37 -5.47 10.78 -5.55
N ILE A 38 -5.46 11.33 -6.77
CA ILE A 38 -6.35 12.42 -7.19
C ILE A 38 -7.82 11.97 -7.12
N MET A 39 -8.14 10.78 -7.65
CA MET A 39 -9.51 10.26 -7.62
C MET A 39 -10.02 10.08 -6.18
N MET A 40 -9.17 9.60 -5.27
CA MET A 40 -9.47 9.49 -3.85
C MET A 40 -9.69 10.86 -3.19
N LEU A 41 -8.87 11.86 -3.53
CA LEU A 41 -9.04 13.23 -3.05
C LEU A 41 -10.37 13.83 -3.55
N ILE A 42 -10.72 13.62 -4.82
CA ILE A 42 -12.00 14.06 -5.39
C ILE A 42 -13.16 13.40 -4.64
N SER A 43 -13.11 12.08 -4.42
CA SER A 43 -14.14 11.37 -3.65
C SER A 43 -14.31 11.98 -2.26
N LEU A 44 -13.22 12.30 -1.56
CA LEU A 44 -13.26 12.97 -0.26
C LEU A 44 -13.87 14.36 -0.32
N VAL A 45 -13.51 15.18 -1.31
CA VAL A 45 -14.09 16.52 -1.51
C VAL A 45 -15.61 16.40 -1.73
N LEU A 46 -16.05 15.43 -2.52
CA LEU A 46 -17.47 15.17 -2.76
C LEU A 46 -18.20 14.74 -1.47
N PHE A 47 -17.55 13.96 -0.59
CA PHE A 47 -18.11 13.64 0.73
C PHE A 47 -18.33 14.86 1.63
N ILE A 48 -17.50 15.90 1.49
CA ILE A 48 -17.54 17.10 2.33
C ILE A 48 -18.58 18.10 1.82
N PHE A 49 -18.62 18.36 0.51
CA PHE A 49 -19.40 19.47 -0.06
C PHE A 49 -20.74 19.06 -0.66
N LEU A 50 -20.94 17.78 -0.96
CA LEU A 50 -22.16 17.27 -1.58
C LEU A 50 -22.80 16.20 -0.69
N PRO A 51 -24.07 15.82 -0.98
CA PRO A 51 -24.67 14.66 -0.36
C PRO A 51 -23.76 13.42 -0.48
N TRP A 52 -23.67 12.67 0.62
CA TRP A 52 -22.72 11.57 0.80
C TRP A 52 -22.72 10.54 -0.35
N GLN A 53 -23.86 10.35 -1.02
CA GLN A 53 -24.02 9.43 -2.15
C GLN A 53 -23.02 9.73 -3.29
N TYR A 54 -22.74 11.00 -3.57
CA TYR A 54 -21.81 11.38 -4.64
C TYR A 54 -20.37 10.97 -4.30
N GLY A 55 -19.97 11.10 -3.02
CA GLY A 55 -18.69 10.62 -2.51
C GLY A 55 -18.55 9.11 -2.69
N TYR A 56 -19.58 8.33 -2.34
CA TYR A 56 -19.58 6.87 -2.51
C TYR A 56 -19.51 6.44 -3.97
N ILE A 57 -20.24 7.09 -4.87
CA ILE A 57 -20.18 6.78 -6.31
C ILE A 57 -18.76 7.03 -6.84
N ALA A 58 -18.16 8.17 -6.52
CA ALA A 58 -16.78 8.47 -6.91
C ALA A 58 -15.78 7.48 -6.30
N PHE A 59 -15.98 7.06 -5.05
CA PHE A 59 -15.16 6.05 -4.40
C PHE A 59 -15.25 4.69 -5.13
N LEU A 60 -16.47 4.25 -5.46
CA LEU A 60 -16.70 3.01 -6.21
C LEU A 60 -16.06 3.05 -7.60
N LEU A 61 -16.17 4.17 -8.31
CA LEU A 61 -15.49 4.37 -9.59
C LEU A 61 -13.97 4.27 -9.45
N THR A 62 -13.41 4.82 -8.38
CA THR A 62 -11.99 4.74 -8.06
C THR A 62 -11.55 3.30 -7.77
N ALA A 63 -12.37 2.56 -7.01
CA ALA A 63 -12.13 1.15 -6.72
C ALA A 63 -12.17 0.30 -8.01
N MET A 64 -13.20 0.48 -8.85
CA MET A 64 -13.31 -0.20 -10.14
C MET A 64 -12.12 0.10 -11.07
N PHE A 65 -11.72 1.37 -11.16
CA PHE A 65 -10.54 1.77 -11.93
C PHE A 65 -9.26 1.09 -11.41
N SER A 66 -9.08 1.05 -10.09
CA SER A 66 -7.92 0.42 -9.45
C SER A 66 -7.88 -1.09 -9.73
N VAL A 67 -9.04 -1.76 -9.70
CA VAL A 67 -9.15 -3.19 -10.05
C VAL A 67 -8.88 -3.41 -11.53
N ALA A 68 -9.43 -2.58 -12.43
CA ALA A 68 -9.18 -2.69 -13.87
C ALA A 68 -7.70 -2.52 -14.21
N MET A 69 -7.00 -1.63 -13.51
CA MET A 69 -5.57 -1.37 -13.68
C MET A 69 -4.67 -2.27 -12.83
N TYR A 70 -5.22 -3.28 -12.14
CA TYR A 70 -4.49 -4.16 -11.24
C TYR A 70 -3.29 -4.84 -11.92
N ARG A 71 -3.46 -5.37 -13.13
CA ARG A 71 -2.37 -6.03 -13.87
C ARG A 71 -1.19 -5.08 -14.10
N LYS A 72 -1.49 -3.88 -14.61
CA LYS A 72 -0.49 -2.83 -14.85
C LYS A 72 0.20 -2.42 -13.55
N SER A 73 -0.56 -2.32 -12.44
CA SER A 73 0.00 -2.03 -11.11
C SER A 73 0.98 -3.11 -10.64
N CYS A 74 0.64 -4.38 -10.82
CA CYS A 74 1.52 -5.51 -10.52
C CYS A 74 2.82 -5.48 -11.35
N ASP A 75 2.73 -5.18 -12.65
CA ASP A 75 3.91 -5.08 -13.52
C ASP A 75 4.84 -3.95 -13.09
N ILE A 76 4.28 -2.78 -12.78
CA ILE A 76 5.04 -1.63 -12.24
C ILE A 76 5.74 -2.01 -10.94
N GLN A 77 5.05 -2.69 -10.03
CA GLN A 77 5.64 -3.15 -8.77
C GLN A 77 6.76 -4.16 -9.00
N LYS A 78 6.60 -5.07 -9.96
CA LYS A 78 7.62 -6.04 -10.34
C LYS A 78 8.87 -5.36 -10.89
N GLU A 79 8.71 -4.38 -11.76
CA GLU A 79 9.83 -3.58 -12.28
C GLU A 79 10.55 -2.78 -11.20
N LYS A 80 9.80 -2.18 -10.27
CA LYS A 80 10.37 -1.46 -9.12
C LYS A 80 11.22 -2.40 -8.25
N MET A 81 10.69 -3.57 -7.92
CA MET A 81 11.43 -4.59 -7.16
C MET A 81 12.68 -5.06 -7.90
N LYS A 82 12.59 -5.31 -9.21
CA LYS A 82 13.76 -5.71 -10.02
C LYS A 82 14.87 -4.65 -10.00
N ARG A 83 14.51 -3.37 -10.22
CA ARG A 83 15.46 -2.26 -10.14
C ARG A 83 16.11 -2.20 -8.76
N PHE A 84 15.31 -2.34 -7.71
CA PHE A 84 15.81 -2.29 -6.34
C PHE A 84 16.76 -3.45 -6.01
N ILE A 85 16.46 -4.68 -6.47
CA ILE A 85 17.34 -5.84 -6.30
C ILE A 85 18.65 -5.66 -7.08
N GLY A 86 18.58 -5.11 -8.30
CA GLY A 86 19.75 -4.85 -9.14
C GLY A 86 20.70 -3.80 -8.55
N ASP A 87 20.14 -2.77 -7.91
CA ASP A 87 20.92 -1.68 -7.29
C ASP A 87 21.39 -2.02 -5.87
N SER A 88 20.83 -3.04 -5.21
CA SER A 88 21.16 -3.37 -3.82
C SER A 88 22.36 -4.30 -3.72
N ASN A 89 23.45 -3.81 -3.11
CA ASN A 89 24.53 -4.69 -2.64
C ASN A 89 24.08 -5.39 -1.35
N ASP A 90 24.18 -6.72 -1.28
CA ASP A 90 23.67 -7.51 -0.14
C ASP A 90 24.23 -7.06 1.22
N ASN A 91 25.43 -6.48 1.22
CA ASN A 91 26.16 -6.02 2.40
C ASN A 91 25.79 -4.60 2.87
N ASP A 92 24.95 -3.86 2.16
CA ASP A 92 24.61 -2.49 2.57
C ASP A 92 23.78 -2.46 3.85
N SER A 93 24.15 -1.63 4.83
CA SER A 93 23.33 -1.47 6.04
C SER A 93 21.88 -1.08 5.69
N LEU A 94 20.91 -1.61 6.45
CA LEU A 94 19.50 -1.24 6.31
C LEU A 94 19.36 0.20 6.83
N LYS A 95 19.05 1.14 5.93
CA LYS A 95 18.72 2.51 6.32
C LYS A 95 17.28 2.56 6.82
N LEU A 96 16.94 3.53 7.67
CA LEU A 96 15.57 3.71 8.17
C LEU A 96 14.52 3.81 7.04
N ILE A 97 14.90 4.42 5.91
CA ILE A 97 14.06 4.53 4.70
C ILE A 97 13.76 3.15 4.07
N ASP A 98 14.66 2.19 4.23
CA ASP A 98 14.48 0.83 3.72
C ASP A 98 13.40 0.06 4.49
N TYR A 99 13.15 0.42 5.76
CA TYR A 99 12.03 -0.11 6.54
C TYR A 99 10.69 0.46 6.09
N PHE A 100 10.65 1.71 5.65
CA PHE A 100 9.43 2.36 5.13
C PHE A 100 9.05 1.87 3.74
N THR A 101 10.03 1.59 2.90
CA THR A 101 9.79 1.04 1.55
C THR A 101 9.57 -0.47 1.58
N GLY A 102 10.16 -1.21 2.52
CA GLY A 102 9.89 -2.62 2.80
C GLY A 102 10.49 -3.61 1.78
N TRP A 103 10.84 -3.16 0.57
CA TRP A 103 11.36 -4.02 -0.51
C TRP A 103 12.72 -4.65 -0.19
N LYS A 104 13.65 -3.91 0.43
CA LYS A 104 14.98 -4.43 0.84
C LYS A 104 14.86 -5.50 1.92
N LEU A 105 13.97 -5.26 2.88
CA LEU A 105 13.68 -6.16 3.98
C LEU A 105 13.05 -7.45 3.45
N LEU A 106 12.08 -7.31 2.54
CA LEU A 106 11.41 -8.41 1.86
C LEU A 106 12.40 -9.25 1.04
N HIS A 107 13.33 -8.61 0.31
CA HIS A 107 14.37 -9.32 -0.45
C HIS A 107 15.33 -10.11 0.46
N ARG A 108 15.79 -9.51 1.55
CA ARG A 108 16.66 -10.20 2.53
C ARG A 108 15.97 -11.39 3.19
N TRP A 109 14.70 -11.23 3.57
CA TRP A 109 13.92 -12.34 4.11
C TRP A 109 13.66 -13.42 3.07
N ASN A 110 13.49 -13.05 1.79
CA ASN A 110 13.38 -14.02 0.72
C ASN A 110 14.64 -14.89 0.64
N LYS A 111 15.83 -14.28 0.62
CA LYS A 111 17.10 -15.02 0.61
C LYS A 111 17.27 -15.94 1.83
N LYS A 112 16.84 -15.49 3.02
CA LYS A 112 17.03 -16.25 4.27
C LYS A 112 16.01 -17.36 4.50
N TYR A 113 14.75 -17.14 4.13
CA TYR A 113 13.63 -18.00 4.53
C TYR A 113 12.77 -18.51 3.36
N GLY A 114 13.04 -18.04 2.14
CA GLY A 114 12.27 -18.32 0.93
C GLY A 114 10.99 -17.49 0.80
N PRO A 115 10.32 -17.58 -0.37
CA PRO A 115 9.25 -16.66 -0.77
C PRO A 115 8.00 -16.76 0.08
N LYS A 116 7.63 -17.98 0.51
CA LYS A 116 6.46 -18.23 1.35
C LYS A 116 6.61 -17.57 2.73
N LYS A 117 7.75 -17.81 3.40
CA LYS A 117 7.99 -17.29 4.76
C LYS A 117 8.23 -15.79 4.76
N ALA A 118 8.99 -15.28 3.80
CA ALA A 118 9.24 -13.84 3.65
C ALA A 118 7.94 -13.05 3.44
N SER A 119 7.08 -13.55 2.55
CA SER A 119 5.77 -12.93 2.28
C SER A 119 4.86 -12.96 3.49
N PHE A 120 4.87 -14.06 4.26
CA PHE A 120 4.08 -14.18 5.48
C PHE A 120 4.53 -13.18 6.54
N ILE A 121 5.83 -13.11 6.84
CA ILE A 121 6.40 -12.18 7.83
C ILE A 121 6.07 -10.73 7.46
N ASN A 122 6.31 -10.34 6.21
CA ASN A 122 6.02 -8.98 5.75
C ASN A 122 4.52 -8.64 5.89
N SER A 123 3.65 -9.56 5.50
CA SER A 123 2.20 -9.34 5.57
C SER A 123 1.70 -9.30 7.02
N ALA A 124 2.26 -10.12 7.91
CA ALA A 124 1.94 -10.10 9.34
C ALA A 124 2.36 -8.79 10.01
N ILE A 125 3.54 -8.26 9.68
CA ILE A 125 4.00 -6.96 10.20
C ILE A 125 3.07 -5.83 9.75
N MET A 126 2.70 -5.80 8.47
CA MET A 126 1.74 -4.82 7.95
C MET A 126 0.36 -4.94 8.60
N TRP A 127 -0.07 -6.16 8.88
CA TRP A 127 -1.33 -6.42 9.59
C TRP A 127 -1.31 -5.91 11.03
N ILE A 128 -0.26 -6.22 11.79
CA ILE A 128 -0.07 -5.70 13.16
C ILE A 128 -0.04 -4.18 13.14
N PHE A 129 0.75 -3.58 12.23
CA PHE A 129 0.84 -2.13 12.10
C PHE A 129 -0.53 -1.50 11.82
N GLY A 130 -1.31 -2.06 10.89
CA GLY A 130 -2.64 -1.53 10.59
C GLY A 130 -3.66 -1.73 11.72
N ILE A 131 -3.58 -2.81 12.49
CA ILE A 131 -4.42 -2.98 13.70
C ILE A 131 -4.07 -1.94 14.77
N VAL A 132 -2.77 -1.73 15.02
CA VAL A 132 -2.31 -0.71 15.98
C VAL A 132 -2.75 0.67 15.52
N LEU A 133 -2.61 0.99 14.23
CA LEU A 133 -3.08 2.25 13.67
C LEU A 133 -4.60 2.41 13.82
N ALA A 134 -5.38 1.37 13.52
CA ALA A 134 -6.82 1.38 13.71
C ALA A 134 -7.21 1.64 15.17
N PHE A 135 -6.52 1.00 16.12
CA PHE A 135 -6.76 1.21 17.55
C PHE A 135 -6.46 2.66 17.98
N LEU A 136 -5.37 3.25 17.48
CA LEU A 136 -5.04 4.66 17.71
C LEU A 136 -6.10 5.59 17.12
N LEU A 137 -6.58 5.32 15.90
CA LEU A 137 -7.64 6.10 15.27
C LEU A 137 -8.97 5.97 16.04
N SER A 138 -9.29 4.79 16.56
CA SER A 138 -10.45 4.57 17.43
C SER A 138 -10.35 5.33 18.75
N TYR A 139 -9.15 5.57 19.26
CA TYR A 139 -8.93 6.38 20.45
C TYR A 139 -9.11 7.88 20.17
N ILE A 140 -8.63 8.37 19.02
CA ILE A 140 -8.71 9.79 18.65
C ILE A 140 -10.13 10.18 18.19
N TRP A 141 -10.80 9.29 17.45
CA TRP A 141 -12.15 9.53 16.90
C TRP A 141 -13.11 8.38 17.26
N PRO A 142 -13.48 8.24 18.55
CA PRO A 142 -14.32 7.13 19.02
C PRO A 142 -15.65 7.06 18.27
N ASP A 143 -16.35 8.19 18.12
CA ASP A 143 -17.65 8.29 17.43
C ASP A 143 -17.62 7.78 15.98
N THR A 144 -16.46 7.81 15.33
CA THR A 144 -16.30 7.37 13.93
C THR A 144 -16.00 5.88 13.84
N PHE A 145 -15.27 5.32 14.81
CA PHE A 145 -14.67 3.99 14.69
C PHE A 145 -15.21 2.94 15.66
N GLU A 146 -15.96 3.32 16.70
CA GLU A 146 -16.45 2.41 17.74
C GLU A 146 -17.25 1.24 17.15
N ASN A 147 -18.18 1.54 16.23
CA ASN A 147 -19.00 0.52 15.55
C ASN A 147 -18.28 -0.17 14.38
N MET A 148 -17.11 0.32 13.96
CA MET A 148 -16.38 -0.20 12.80
C MET A 148 -15.25 -1.15 13.19
N ARG A 149 -14.97 -1.37 14.49
CA ARG A 149 -13.82 -2.14 14.96
C ARG A 149 -13.75 -3.55 14.35
N HIS A 150 -14.89 -4.25 14.30
CA HIS A 150 -14.98 -5.58 13.70
C HIS A 150 -14.79 -5.56 12.18
N SER A 151 -15.40 -4.59 11.50
CA SER A 151 -15.24 -4.42 10.05
C SER A 151 -13.81 -4.09 9.68
N ILE A 152 -13.12 -3.23 10.44
CA ILE A 152 -11.71 -2.90 10.25
C ILE A 152 -10.83 -4.14 10.43
N PHE A 153 -11.07 -4.94 11.47
CA PHE A 153 -10.33 -6.18 11.67
C PHE A 153 -10.47 -7.14 10.47
N LEU A 154 -11.70 -7.30 9.95
CA LEU A 154 -11.96 -8.13 8.77
C LEU A 154 -11.28 -7.57 7.52
N ILE A 155 -11.38 -6.26 7.28
CA ILE A 155 -10.73 -5.58 6.14
C ILE A 155 -9.22 -5.76 6.23
N MET A 156 -8.61 -5.51 7.39
CA MET A 156 -7.17 -5.67 7.58
C MET A 156 -6.72 -7.11 7.36
N THR A 157 -7.51 -8.09 7.80
CA THR A 157 -7.21 -9.51 7.56
C THR A 157 -7.31 -9.86 6.06
N ALA A 158 -8.31 -9.36 5.35
CA ALA A 158 -8.41 -9.52 3.91
C ALA A 158 -7.22 -8.87 3.18
N VAL A 159 -6.82 -7.66 3.59
CA VAL A 159 -5.64 -6.96 3.09
C VAL A 159 -4.37 -7.79 3.33
N MET A 160 -4.18 -8.35 4.53
CA MET A 160 -3.06 -9.24 4.83
C MET A 160 -2.99 -10.43 3.88
N ILE A 161 -4.11 -11.11 3.64
CA ILE A 161 -4.17 -12.26 2.73
C ILE A 161 -3.80 -11.83 1.31
N GLY A 162 -4.32 -10.68 0.86
CA GLY A 162 -4.00 -10.09 -0.44
C GLY A 162 -2.50 -9.78 -0.59
N PHE A 163 -1.92 -9.09 0.40
CA PHE A 163 -0.49 -8.77 0.44
C PHE A 163 0.38 -10.03 0.47
N TYR A 164 -0.02 -11.06 1.22
CA TYR A 164 0.69 -12.33 1.25
C TYR A 164 0.72 -12.98 -0.13
N TRP A 165 -0.44 -13.08 -0.79
CA TRP A 165 -0.55 -13.66 -2.12
C TRP A 165 0.25 -12.87 -3.16
N GLN A 166 0.16 -11.54 -3.12
CA GLN A 166 0.87 -10.65 -4.03
C GLN A 166 2.39 -10.76 -3.86
N ASN A 167 2.89 -10.66 -2.63
CA ASN A 167 4.32 -10.76 -2.34
C ASN A 167 4.87 -12.14 -2.68
N LYS A 168 4.11 -13.21 -2.37
CA LYS A 168 4.52 -14.58 -2.66
C LYS A 168 4.67 -14.78 -4.17
N ARG A 169 3.63 -14.44 -4.95
CA ARG A 169 3.67 -14.54 -6.42
C ARG A 169 4.79 -13.71 -7.01
N LEU A 170 5.01 -12.52 -6.47
CA LEU A 170 6.08 -11.65 -6.92
C LEU A 170 7.45 -12.31 -6.71
N LEU A 171 7.76 -12.78 -5.50
CA LEU A 171 9.05 -13.40 -5.18
C LEU A 171 9.27 -14.71 -5.94
N GLU A 172 8.26 -15.57 -6.05
CA GLU A 172 8.33 -16.80 -6.87
C GLU A 172 8.62 -16.46 -8.35
N SER A 173 8.04 -15.37 -8.87
CA SER A 173 8.30 -14.92 -10.25
C SER A 173 9.69 -14.32 -10.48
N LEU A 174 10.39 -13.94 -9.41
CA LEU A 174 11.76 -13.42 -9.45
C LEU A 174 12.78 -14.57 -9.35
N GLU A 175 12.50 -15.59 -8.53
CA GLU A 175 13.31 -16.81 -8.45
C GLU A 175 13.26 -17.61 -9.76
N ASN A 176 12.07 -17.82 -10.33
CA ASN A 176 11.93 -18.54 -11.60
C ASN A 176 12.52 -17.77 -12.81
N GLY A 177 12.74 -16.46 -12.68
CA GLY A 177 13.32 -15.62 -13.72
C GLY A 177 14.85 -15.49 -13.66
N ASN A 178 15.48 -15.91 -12.55
CA ASN A 178 16.92 -15.94 -12.36
C ASN A 178 17.34 -17.42 -12.22
N PRO A 179 17.82 -18.09 -13.29
CA PRO A 179 18.39 -19.42 -13.11
C PRO A 179 19.55 -19.30 -12.14
N VAL A 180 19.48 -20.05 -11.04
CA VAL A 180 20.58 -20.21 -10.08
C VAL A 180 21.77 -20.71 -10.88
N LYS A 181 22.81 -19.90 -11.01
CA LYS A 181 24.12 -20.41 -11.39
C LYS A 181 24.63 -21.18 -10.18
N GLU A 182 24.57 -22.50 -10.28
CA GLU A 182 25.34 -23.43 -9.45
C GLU A 182 26.84 -23.15 -9.58
#